data_AF-A0A3C0G509-F1
#
_entry.id   AF-A0A3C0G509-F1
#
_cell.length_a   1.000
_cell.length_b   1.000
_cell.length_c   1.000
_cell.angle_alpha   90.00
_cell.angle_beta   90.00
_cell.angle_gamma   90.00
#
_symmetry.space_group_name_H-M   'P 1'
#
loop_
_entity.id
_entity.type
_entity.pdbx_description
1 polymer ?
#
loop_
_entity_poly.entity_id
_entity_poly.type
_entity_poly.pdbx_seq_one_letter_code
_entity_poly.pdbx_strand_id
1 'polypeptide(L)' 'MGHKTAPFNRRHMNATTLKDNLLKALDEAIDANKDQLSGVGADDFASYKYMLGIGHTLQDMKSRVKDEYQKLYKQEANNV' A
#
# COMPACT_ATOMS: atom_id res chain seq x y z
N MET A 1 -31.82 22.74 -22.18
CA MET A 1 -30.44 23.15 -21.89
C MET A 1 -29.87 22.16 -20.88
N GLY A 2 -28.86 21.39 -21.26
CA GLY A 2 -28.38 20.24 -20.50
C GLY A 2 -27.37 20.61 -19.42
N HIS A 3 -27.73 20.43 -18.16
CA HIS A 3 -26.74 20.26 -17.09
C HIS A 3 -26.25 18.81 -17.11
N LYS A 4 -25.20 18.53 -17.88
CA LYS A 4 -24.38 17.34 -17.67
C LYS A 4 -23.43 17.66 -16.51
N THR A 5 -23.77 17.23 -15.30
CA THR A 5 -22.83 17.22 -14.19
C THR A 5 -21.66 16.30 -14.56
N ALA A 6 -20.44 16.82 -14.53
CA ALA A 6 -19.22 16.07 -14.82
C ALA A 6 -19.03 14.96 -13.76
N PRO A 7 -18.35 13.84 -14.09
CA PRO A 7 -18.28 12.66 -13.24
C PRO A 7 -17.27 12.90 -12.11
N PHE A 8 -17.72 13.55 -11.04
CA PHE A 8 -16.95 13.73 -9.80
C PHE A 8 -16.55 12.39 -9.15
N ASN A 9 -17.08 11.25 -9.64
CA ASN A 9 -17.05 9.97 -8.93
C ASN A 9 -16.19 8.86 -9.57
N ARG A 10 -15.63 9.04 -10.77
CA ARG A 10 -14.88 7.94 -11.43
C ARG A 10 -13.40 7.85 -11.02
N ARG A 11 -12.74 8.98 -10.75
CA ARG A 11 -11.30 8.99 -10.40
C ARG A 11 -11.07 8.48 -8.98
N HIS A 12 -11.90 8.92 -8.03
CA HIS A 12 -11.87 8.42 -6.66
C HIS A 12 -12.09 6.91 -6.58
N MET A 13 -13.08 6.36 -7.30
CA MET A 13 -13.33 4.91 -7.28
C MET A 13 -12.10 4.10 -7.75
N ASN A 14 -11.37 4.57 -8.77
CA ASN A 14 -10.15 3.92 -9.26
C ASN A 14 -8.99 4.04 -8.27
N ALA A 15 -8.79 5.22 -7.67
CA ALA A 15 -7.75 5.43 -6.67
C ALA A 15 -7.97 4.59 -5.40
N THR A 16 -9.22 4.50 -4.93
CA THR A 16 -9.59 3.65 -3.78
C THR A 16 -9.26 2.19 -4.06
N THR A 17 -9.72 1.67 -5.20
CA THR A 17 -9.49 0.27 -5.60
C THR A 17 -8.00 -0.02 -5.76
N LEU A 18 -7.22 0.88 -6.36
CA LEU A 18 -5.78 0.72 -6.49
C LEU A 18 -5.10 0.68 -5.11
N LYS A 19 -5.46 1.59 -4.20
CA LYS A 19 -4.94 1.61 -2.83
C LYS A 19 -5.26 0.31 -2.09
N ASP A 20 -6.51 -0.17 -2.17
CA ASP A 20 -6.91 -1.43 -1.51
C ASP A 20 -6.13 -2.63 -2.05
N ASN A 21 -5.96 -2.71 -3.38
CA ASN A 21 -5.18 -3.78 -4.01
C ASN A 21 -3.69 -3.73 -3.60
N LEU A 22 -3.10 -2.54 -3.53
CA LEU A 22 -1.72 -2.36 -3.09
C LEU A 22 -1.54 -2.74 -1.62
N LEU A 23 -2.46 -2.31 -0.75
CA LEU A 23 -2.41 -2.68 0.67
C LEU A 23 -2.55 -4.19 0.87
N LYS A 24 -3.44 -4.84 0.12
CA LYS A 24 -3.60 -6.30 0.15
C LYS A 24 -2.32 -7.02 -0.29
N ALA A 25 -1.74 -6.63 -1.42
CA ALA A 25 -0.51 -7.24 -1.90
C ALA A 25 0.67 -7.05 -0.93
N LEU A 26 0.76 -5.88 -0.28
CA LEU A 26 1.77 -5.62 0.75
C LEU A 26 1.54 -6.46 2.00
N ASP A 27 0.28 -6.67 2.42
CA ASP A 27 -0.05 -7.54 3.54
C ASP A 27 0.34 -9.00 3.27
N GLU A 28 0.02 -9.52 2.08
CA GLU A 28 0.42 -10.87 1.66
C GLU A 28 1.96 -11.02 1.63
N ALA A 29 2.68 -10.02 1.13
CA ALA A 29 4.15 -10.04 1.11
C ALA A 29 4.78 -9.96 2.51
N ILE A 30 4.20 -9.15 3.41
CA ILE A 30 4.63 -9.04 4.81
C ILE A 30 4.45 -10.38 5.52
N ASP A 31 3.30 -11.02 5.34
CA ASP A 31 3.02 -12.30 6.01
C ASP A 31 3.92 -13.41 5.45
N ALA A 32 4.14 -13.46 4.13
CA ALA A 32 5.12 -14.37 3.53
C ALA A 32 6.55 -14.15 4.08
N ASN A 33 6.96 -12.89 4.29
CA ASN A 33 8.27 -12.59 4.88
C ASN A 33 8.36 -13.02 6.35
N LYS A 34 7.30 -12.87 7.14
CA LYS A 34 7.24 -13.38 8.52
C LYS A 34 7.30 -14.90 8.57
N ASP A 35 6.60 -15.57 7.65
CA ASP A 35 6.61 -17.04 7.56
C ASP A 35 8.03 -17.54 7.23
N GLN A 36 8.74 -16.86 6.33
CA GLN A 36 10.15 -17.16 6.04
C GLN A 36 11.08 -16.93 7.24
N LEU A 37 10.85 -15.87 8.02
CA LEU A 37 11.61 -15.57 9.24
C LEU A 37 11.35 -16.56 10.37
N SER A 38 10.11 -17.04 10.51
CA SER A 38 9.70 -17.95 11.59
C SER A 38 9.93 -19.43 11.25
N GLY A 39 10.06 -19.75 9.96
CA GLY A 39 10.34 -21.08 9.44
C GLY A 39 11.81 -21.33 9.11
N VAL A 40 12.04 -22.23 8.16
CA VAL A 40 13.38 -22.69 7.70
C VAL A 40 14.09 -21.70 6.76
N GLY A 41 13.54 -20.49 6.55
CA GLY A 41 14.02 -19.59 5.50
C GLY A 41 15.29 -18.81 5.86
N ALA A 42 15.57 -18.65 7.15
CA ALA A 42 16.76 -17.95 7.63
C ALA A 42 17.75 -18.95 8.23
N ASP A 43 18.41 -19.72 7.36
CA ASP A 43 19.40 -20.75 7.73
C ASP A 43 20.64 -20.18 8.44
N ASP A 44 20.89 -18.88 8.28
CA ASP A 44 21.96 -18.16 8.97
C ASP A 44 21.57 -16.73 9.39
N PHE A 45 22.40 -16.13 10.24
CA PHE A 45 22.16 -14.79 10.79
C PHE A 45 22.18 -13.68 9.73
N ALA A 46 22.92 -13.87 8.64
CA ALA A 46 22.98 -12.89 7.55
C ALA A 46 21.65 -12.86 6.78
N SER A 47 21.14 -14.04 6.45
CA SER A 47 19.84 -14.26 5.80
C SER A 47 18.70 -13.75 6.67
N TYR A 48 18.76 -14.00 7.98
CA TYR A 48 17.82 -13.45 8.96
C TYR A 48 17.78 -11.90 8.92
N LYS A 49 18.95 -11.25 9.00
CA LYS A 49 19.03 -9.78 8.93
C LYS A 49 18.52 -9.23 7.61
N TYR A 50 18.84 -9.90 6.50
CA TYR A 50 18.36 -9.51 5.19
C TYR A 50 16.83 -9.57 5.12
N MET A 51 16.24 -10.68 5.59
CA MET A 51 14.78 -10.84 5.65
C MET A 51 14.11 -9.83 6.57
N LEU A 52 14.70 -9.47 7.71
CA LEU A 52 14.21 -8.39 8.55
C LEU A 52 14.21 -7.04 7.82
N GLY A 53 15.25 -6.74 7.05
CA GLY A 53 15.33 -5.53 6.23
C GLY A 53 14.23 -5.46 5.17
N ILE A 54 13.90 -6.59 4.55
CA ILE A 54 12.74 -6.70 3.65
C ILE A 54 11.45 -6.39 4.40
N GLY A 55 11.25 -7.00 5.57
CA GLY A 55 10.07 -6.78 6.41
C GLY A 55 9.86 -5.30 6.74
N HIS A 56 10.92 -4.59 7.14
CA HIS A 56 10.87 -3.15 7.39
C HIS A 56 10.50 -2.35 6.13
N THR A 57 11.14 -2.67 5.00
CA THR A 57 10.86 -1.98 3.73
C THR A 57 9.39 -2.13 3.31
N LEU A 58 8.82 -3.33 3.47
CA LEU A 58 7.41 -3.58 3.14
C LEU A 58 6.45 -2.80 4.04
N GLN A 59 6.76 -2.67 5.34
CA GLN A 59 5.97 -1.86 6.27
C GLN A 59 6.03 -0.36 5.94
N ASP A 60 7.21 0.13 5.56
CA ASP A 60 7.39 1.51 5.11
C ASP A 60 6.60 1.78 3.83
N MET A 61 6.65 0.87 2.86
CA MET A 61 5.85 0.96 1.64
C MET A 61 4.35 0.99 1.94
N LYS A 62 3.87 0.14 2.85
CA LYS A 62 2.46 0.12 3.27
C LYS A 62 2.03 1.45 3.88
N SER A 63 2.88 2.03 4.72
CA SER A 63 2.62 3.34 5.35
C SER A 63 2.56 4.44 4.30
N ARG A 64 3.52 4.47 3.36
CA ARG A 64 3.55 5.45 2.27
C ARG A 64 2.32 5.39 1.37
N VAL A 65 1.80 4.19 1.06
CA VAL A 65 0.55 4.06 0.27
C VAL A 65 -0.62 4.76 0.97
N LYS A 66 -0.73 4.62 2.30
CA LYS A 66 -1.79 5.31 3.07
C LYS A 66 -1.59 6.82 3.08
N ASP A 67 -0.37 7.28 3.29
CA ASP A 67 -0.05 8.70 3.38
C ASP A 67 -0.28 9.42 2.04
N GLU A 68 0.20 8.85 0.93
CA GLU A 68 0.02 9.43 -0.40
C GLU A 68 -1.45 9.43 -0.82
N TYR A 69 -2.19 8.38 -0.50
CA TYR A 69 -3.63 8.34 -0.75
C TYR A 69 -4.39 9.40 0.06
N GLN A 70 -4.00 9.64 1.32
CA GLN A 70 -4.59 10.71 2.13
C GLN A 70 -4.24 12.10 1.57
N LYS A 71 -3.03 12.30 1.06
CA LYS A 71 -2.63 13.55 0.39
C LYS A 71 -3.47 13.82 -0.86
N LEU A 72 -3.70 12.81 -1.68
CA LEU A 72 -4.57 12.91 -2.87
C LEU A 72 -5.97 13.40 -2.49
N TYR A 73 -6.58 12.81 -1.45
CA TYR A 73 -7.88 13.25 -0.97
C TYR A 73 -7.89 14.69 -0.44
N LYS A 74 -6.88 15.09 0.33
CA LYS A 74 -6.79 16.48 0.84
C LYS A 74 -6.62 17.49 -0.29
N GLN A 75 -5.86 17.14 -1.32
CA GLN A 75 -5.69 17.99 -2.51
C GLN A 75 -6.98 18.10 -3.31
N GLU A 76 -7.73 17.01 -3.48
CA GLU A 76 -9.03 17.04 -4.18
C GLU A 76 -10.09 17.81 -3.38
N ALA A 77 -10.11 17.71 -2.05
CA ALA A 77 -11.04 18.47 -1.19
C ALA A 77 -10.76 19.99 -1.15
N ASN A 78 -9.51 20.40 -1.30
CA ASN A 78 -9.09 21.81 -1.30
C ASN A 78 -9.13 22.48 -2.69
N ASN A 79 -9.40 21.71 -3.74
CA ASN A 79 -9.56 22.19 -5.13
C ASN A 79 -11.04 22.39 -5.53
N VAL A 80 -11.93 22.47 -4.54
CA VAL A 80 -13.36 22.80 -4.65
C VAL A 80 -13.60 24.14 -3.94
#